data_AF-A0A9Q0S591-F1
#
_entry.id   AF-A0A9Q0S591-F1
#
_cell.length_a   1.000
_cell.length_b   1.000
_cell.length_c   1.000
_cell.angle_alpha   90.00
_cell.angle_beta   90.00
_cell.angle_gamma   90.00
#
_symmetry.space_group_name_H-M   'P 1'
#
loop_
_entity.id
_entity.type
_entity.pdbx_description
1 polymer ?
#
loop_
_entity_poly.entity_id
_entity_poly.type
_entity_poly.pdbx_seq_one_letter_code
_entity_poly.pdbx_strand_id
1 'polypeptide(L)'
;MMSLILNDEELATISEISDAVLPLQVAVEALCRRDANLITADAVLMFALQKLEEQDTGLSLNLHATFPPVINRDVRQIFASPSRKKIETLILQLIKRCHSDDASQADDDPKDDNDANDETSKPERPKCKKKKKTALHIELDNAIKKALTSKSPPNTDYSDTLQGN
;
A
#
# COMPACT_ATOMS: atom_id res chain seq x y z
N MET A 1 3.18 33.75 34.89
CA MET A 1 3.27 33.49 33.44
C MET A 1 4.55 34.14 32.96
N MET A 2 5.47 33.39 32.36
CA MET A 2 6.64 33.98 31.70
C MET A 2 6.17 34.53 30.35
N SER A 3 6.23 35.85 30.17
CA SER A 3 6.06 36.44 28.84
C SER A 3 7.30 36.14 28.01
N LEU A 4 7.12 35.54 26.84
CA LEU A 4 8.15 35.58 25.80
C LEU A 4 8.25 37.02 25.29
N ILE A 5 9.45 37.57 25.36
CA ILE A 5 9.79 38.82 24.69
C ILE A 5 10.57 38.39 23.45
N LEU A 6 9.93 38.51 22.29
CA LEU A 6 10.56 38.29 20.99
C LEU A 6 11.08 39.64 20.48
N ASN A 7 12.27 39.63 19.90
CA ASN A 7 12.76 40.78 19.16
C ASN A 7 12.14 40.83 17.74
N ASP A 8 12.28 41.96 17.06
CA ASP A 8 11.64 42.17 15.74
C ASP A 8 12.17 41.19 14.67
N GLU A 9 13.44 40.76 14.77
CA GLU A 9 14.04 39.79 13.85
C GLU A 9 13.50 38.37 14.05
N GLU A 10 13.34 37.94 15.30
CA GLU A 10 12.72 36.66 15.66
C GLU A 10 11.25 36.65 15.22
N LEU A 11 10.54 37.76 15.40
CA LEU A 11 9.16 37.90 14.96
C LEU A 11 9.03 37.81 13.44
N ALA A 12 9.93 38.47 12.70
CA ALA A 12 9.98 38.39 11.24
C ALA A 12 10.26 36.95 10.76
N THR A 13 11.19 36.26 11.40
CA THR A 13 11.52 34.86 11.10
C THR A 13 10.33 33.93 11.36
N ILE A 14 9.62 34.12 12.48
CA ILE A 14 8.43 33.34 12.80
C ILE A 14 7.32 33.60 11.78
N SER A 15 7.14 34.85 11.34
CA SER A 15 6.19 35.19 10.29
C SER A 15 6.54 34.47 8.99
N GLU A 16 7.81 34.50 8.57
CA GLU A 16 8.26 33.81 7.36
C GLU A 16 8.00 32.29 7.43
N ILE A 17 8.28 31.67 8.59
CA ILE A 17 8.00 30.25 8.81
C ILE A 17 6.49 29.97 8.73
N SER A 18 5.68 30.79 9.40
CA SER A 18 4.23 30.65 9.39
C SER A 18 3.68 30.74 7.97
N ASP A 19 4.14 31.72 7.20
CA ASP A 19 3.72 31.93 5.83
C ASP A 19 4.14 30.76 4.94
N ALA A 20 5.37 30.27 5.06
CA ALA A 20 5.87 29.13 4.28
C ALA A 20 5.16 27.81 4.61
N VAL A 21 4.74 27.61 5.87
CA VAL A 21 4.08 26.36 6.29
C VAL A 21 2.58 26.35 5.95
N LEU A 22 1.94 27.52 5.82
CA LEU A 22 0.51 27.62 5.59
C LEU A 22 0.03 26.89 4.31
N PRO A 23 0.67 27.04 3.12
CA PRO A 23 0.30 26.29 1.92
C PRO A 23 0.40 24.77 2.10
N LEU A 24 1.40 24.32 2.87
CA LEU A 24 1.60 22.90 3.16
C LEU A 24 0.51 22.36 4.08
N GLN A 25 0.10 23.12 5.10
CA GLN A 25 -1.00 22.75 5.98
C GLN A 25 -2.31 22.56 5.21
N VAL A 26 -2.67 23.53 4.36
CA VAL A 26 -3.88 23.47 3.52
C VAL A 26 -3.82 22.28 2.57
N ALA A 27 -2.64 22.01 2.00
CA ALA A 27 -2.44 20.87 1.13
C ALA A 27 -2.64 19.54 1.85
N VAL A 28 -2.05 19.37 3.03
CA VAL A 28 -2.23 18.17 3.85
C VAL A 28 -3.69 17.98 4.22
N GLU A 29 -4.38 19.04 4.63
CA GLU A 29 -5.79 18.98 4.99
C GLU A 29 -6.65 18.51 3.80
N ALA A 30 -6.42 19.08 2.61
CA ALA A 30 -7.13 18.68 1.39
C ALA A 30 -6.82 17.23 0.98
N LEU A 31 -5.57 16.78 1.12
CA LEU A 31 -5.13 15.41 0.82
C LEU A 31 -5.68 14.38 1.81
N CYS A 32 -5.89 14.76 3.06
CA CYS A 32 -6.43 13.88 4.10
C CYS A 32 -7.97 13.72 4.02
N ARG A 33 -8.64 14.44 3.13
CA ARG A 33 -10.08 14.27 2.94
C ARG A 33 -10.40 12.92 2.28
N ARG A 34 -11.53 12.33 2.69
CA ARG A 34 -11.96 11.00 2.21
C ARG A 34 -12.28 10.98 0.70
N ASP A 35 -12.64 12.12 0.13
CA ASP A 35 -12.96 12.31 -1.29
C ASP A 35 -11.74 12.68 -2.16
N ALA A 36 -10.55 12.85 -1.55
CA ALA A 36 -9.34 13.15 -2.30
C ALA A 36 -8.96 11.98 -3.21
N ASN A 37 -8.92 12.26 -4.52
CA ASN A 37 -8.43 11.34 -5.53
C ASN A 37 -7.08 11.80 -6.07
N LEU A 38 -6.44 11.00 -6.93
CA LEU A 38 -5.12 11.32 -7.47
C LEU A 38 -5.07 12.66 -8.22
N ILE A 39 -6.15 13.03 -8.92
CA ILE A 39 -6.25 14.31 -9.63
C ILE A 39 -6.28 15.47 -8.64
N THR A 40 -7.07 15.33 -7.58
CA THR A 40 -7.15 16.32 -6.50
C THR A 40 -5.80 16.44 -5.80
N ALA A 41 -5.11 15.32 -5.58
CA ALA A 41 -3.80 15.31 -4.96
C ALA A 41 -2.75 16.04 -5.80
N ASP A 42 -2.72 15.78 -7.10
CA ASP A 42 -1.82 16.46 -8.04
C ASP A 42 -2.07 17.97 -8.07
N ALA A 43 -3.34 18.38 -8.19
CA ALA A 43 -3.72 19.80 -8.18
C ALA A 43 -3.36 20.51 -6.87
N VAL A 44 -3.60 19.85 -5.72
CA VAL A 44 -3.29 20.38 -4.39
C VAL A 44 -1.78 20.51 -4.17
N LEU A 45 -1.00 19.53 -4.64
CA LEU A 45 0.46 19.57 -4.59
C LEU A 45 1.02 20.68 -5.48
N MET A 46 0.52 20.83 -6.71
CA MET A 46 0.90 21.93 -7.59
C MET A 46 0.55 23.29 -6.96
N PHE A 47 -0.64 23.41 -6.37
CA PHE A 47 -1.03 24.62 -5.64
C PHE A 47 -0.07 24.96 -4.51
N ALA A 48 0.31 23.97 -3.67
CA ALA A 48 1.23 24.19 -2.57
C ALA A 48 2.62 24.65 -3.04
N LEU A 49 3.14 24.02 -4.10
CA LEU A 49 4.43 24.39 -4.70
C LEU A 49 4.39 25.79 -5.30
N GLN A 50 3.33 26.12 -6.04
CA GLN A 50 3.15 27.44 -6.61
C GLN A 50 3.08 28.52 -5.52
N LYS A 51 2.39 28.24 -4.40
CA LYS A 51 2.31 29.19 -3.28
C LYS A 51 3.64 29.39 -2.58
N LEU A 52 4.47 28.35 -2.47
CA LEU A 52 5.84 28.49 -1.96
C LEU A 52 6.73 29.29 -2.92
N GLU A 53 6.56 29.13 -4.23
CA GLU A 53 7.28 29.91 -5.24
C GLU A 53 6.89 31.39 -5.21
N GLU A 54 5.59 31.70 -5.08
CA GLU A 54 5.07 33.07 -5.01
C GLU A 54 5.55 33.86 -3.78
N GLN A 55 5.95 33.16 -2.70
CA GLN A 55 6.46 33.79 -1.48
C GLN A 55 7.89 34.33 -1.64
N ASP A 56 8.68 33.79 -2.58
CA ASP A 56 10.05 34.23 -2.92
C ASP A 56 10.98 34.48 -1.71
N THR A 57 10.78 33.73 -0.62
CA THR A 57 11.65 33.80 0.56
C THR A 57 12.68 32.69 0.54
N GLY A 58 13.78 32.87 1.28
CA GLY A 58 14.83 31.86 1.36
C GLY A 58 14.31 30.52 1.88
N LEU A 59 13.36 30.54 2.81
CA LEU A 59 12.72 29.34 3.32
C LEU A 59 11.77 28.70 2.29
N SER A 60 10.93 29.50 1.62
CA SER A 60 9.93 29.00 0.68
C SER A 60 10.58 28.36 -0.55
N LEU A 61 11.68 28.94 -1.05
CA LEU A 61 12.49 28.39 -2.14
C LEU A 61 13.16 27.07 -1.76
N ASN A 62 13.69 26.96 -0.54
CA ASN A 62 14.29 25.70 -0.05
C ASN A 62 13.24 24.60 0.08
N LEU A 63 12.05 24.93 0.58
CA LEU A 63 10.92 24.00 0.64
C LEU A 63 10.48 23.59 -0.77
N HIS A 64 10.32 24.54 -1.69
CA HIS A 64 9.96 24.28 -3.08
C HIS A 64 10.95 23.35 -3.78
N ALA A 65 12.26 23.49 -3.54
CA ALA A 65 13.27 22.62 -4.12
C ALA A 65 13.30 21.21 -3.49
N THR A 66 13.00 21.11 -2.20
CA THR A 66 13.12 19.85 -1.44
C THR A 66 11.86 18.99 -1.53
N PHE A 67 10.68 19.60 -1.66
CA PHE A 67 9.40 18.90 -1.55
C PHE A 67 9.08 17.97 -2.75
N PRO A 68 9.23 18.39 -4.02
CA PRO A 68 8.95 17.54 -5.18
C PRO A 68 9.75 16.22 -5.24
N PRO A 69 11.08 16.18 -4.97
CA PRO A 69 11.83 14.93 -5.02
C PRO A 69 11.45 13.96 -3.89
N VAL A 70 11.06 14.45 -2.72
CA VAL A 70 10.59 13.62 -1.59
C VAL A 70 9.28 12.92 -1.95
N ILE A 71 8.31 13.67 -2.47
CA ILE A 71 7.02 13.09 -2.90
C ILE A 71 7.23 12.06 -4.01
N ASN A 72 8.04 12.37 -5.02
CA ASN A 72 8.30 11.44 -6.12
C ASN A 72 8.98 10.15 -5.66
N ARG A 73 9.83 10.21 -4.63
CA ARG A 73 10.47 9.03 -4.04
C ARG A 73 9.44 8.14 -3.36
N ASP A 74 8.56 8.71 -2.56
CA ASP A 74 7.56 7.95 -1.79
C ASP A 74 6.45 7.41 -2.68
N VAL A 75 5.96 8.20 -3.63
CA VAL A 75 5.02 7.76 -4.67
C VAL A 75 5.62 6.59 -5.45
N ARG A 76 6.88 6.70 -5.92
CA ARG A 76 7.52 5.56 -6.61
C ARG A 76 7.67 4.34 -5.71
N GLN A 77 7.91 4.49 -4.41
CA GLN A 77 8.03 3.36 -3.48
C GLN A 77 6.68 2.72 -3.15
N ILE A 78 5.59 3.50 -3.14
CA ILE A 78 4.21 3.06 -2.92
C ILE A 78 3.65 2.37 -4.17
N PHE A 79 3.89 2.94 -5.35
CA PHE A 79 3.43 2.41 -6.65
C PHE A 79 4.42 1.45 -7.31
N ALA A 80 5.61 1.26 -6.74
CA ALA A 80 6.48 0.15 -7.13
C ALA A 80 5.72 -1.14 -6.89
N SER A 81 5.46 -1.89 -7.97
CA SER A 81 4.78 -3.18 -7.93
C SER A 81 5.29 -3.99 -6.76
N PRO A 82 4.49 -4.18 -5.69
CA PRO A 82 4.99 -4.83 -4.51
C PRO A 82 5.36 -6.26 -4.89
N SER A 83 6.59 -6.66 -4.56
CA SER A 83 7.03 -8.03 -4.83
C SER A 83 6.08 -9.00 -4.13
N ARG A 84 5.84 -10.19 -4.70
CA ARG A 84 4.96 -11.21 -4.10
C ARG A 84 5.27 -11.43 -2.62
N LYS A 85 6.56 -11.39 -2.24
CA LYS A 85 7.03 -11.51 -0.85
C LYS A 85 6.54 -10.39 0.06
N LYS A 86 6.48 -9.15 -0.43
CA LYS A 86 6.01 -7.97 0.33
C LYS A 86 4.49 -8.02 0.52
N ILE A 87 3.76 -8.43 -0.52
CA ILE A 87 2.30 -8.66 -0.43
C ILE A 87 1.99 -9.75 0.60
N GLU A 88 2.69 -10.89 0.51
CA GLU A 88 2.55 -12.02 1.44
C GLU A 88 2.82 -11.61 2.89
N THR A 89 3.88 -10.82 3.13
CA THR A 89 4.22 -10.34 4.47
C THR A 89 3.13 -9.41 5.03
N LEU A 90 2.59 -8.50 4.21
CA LEU A 90 1.52 -7.59 4.63
C LEU A 90 0.23 -8.35 4.96
N ILE A 91 -0.13 -9.34 4.15
CA ILE A 91 -1.29 -10.22 4.41
C ILE A 91 -1.10 -10.98 5.72
N LEU A 92 0.10 -11.54 5.97
CA LEU A 92 0.39 -12.26 7.21
C LEU A 92 0.36 -11.34 8.44
N GLN A 93 0.84 -10.11 8.32
CA GLN A 93 0.77 -9.11 9.39
C GLN A 93 -0.67 -8.70 9.71
N LEU A 94 -1.50 -8.50 8.68
CA LEU A 94 -2.93 -8.24 8.82
C LEU A 94 -3.65 -9.39 9.50
N ILE A 95 -3.42 -10.63 9.04
CA ILE A 95 -3.98 -11.83 9.66
C ILE A 95 -3.55 -11.90 11.12
N LYS A 96 -2.26 -11.75 11.43
CA LYS A 96 -1.77 -11.78 12.81
C LYS A 96 -2.47 -10.73 13.68
N ARG A 97 -2.61 -9.49 13.17
CA ARG A 97 -3.26 -8.39 13.89
C ARG A 97 -4.76 -8.63 14.09
N CYS A 98 -5.44 -9.25 13.12
CA CYS A 98 -6.85 -9.60 13.22
C CYS A 98 -7.15 -10.83 14.11
N HIS A 99 -6.13 -11.63 14.45
CA HIS A 99 -6.27 -12.84 15.26
C HIS A 99 -5.59 -12.73 16.63
N SER A 100 -5.15 -11.53 17.06
CA SER A 100 -4.41 -11.35 18.33
C SER A 100 -5.30 -11.02 19.54
N ASP A 101 -6.62 -10.95 19.40
CA ASP A 101 -7.51 -10.60 20.53
C ASP A 101 -8.16 -11.80 21.25
N ASP A 102 -7.85 -13.05 20.88
CA ASP A 102 -8.34 -14.23 21.61
C ASP A 102 -7.24 -15.30 21.79
N ALA A 103 -6.50 -15.20 22.91
CA ALA A 103 -6.15 -16.34 23.78
C ALA A 103 -5.06 -15.93 24.77
N SER A 104 -5.51 -15.64 25.98
CA SER A 104 -4.74 -15.75 27.21
C SER A 104 -4.07 -17.12 27.31
N GLN A 105 -2.79 -17.12 27.64
CA GLN A 105 -2.17 -17.92 28.72
C GLN A 105 -2.54 -19.42 28.81
N ALA A 106 -1.58 -20.27 28.45
CA ALA A 106 -1.38 -21.56 29.10
C ALA A 106 0.12 -21.78 29.25
N ASP A 107 0.59 -21.53 30.48
CA ASP A 107 1.81 -22.06 31.03
C ASP A 107 1.75 -23.60 31.00
N ASP A 108 2.81 -24.26 30.57
CA ASP A 108 3.24 -25.54 31.14
C ASP A 108 4.71 -25.84 30.77
N ASP A 109 5.44 -26.19 31.82
CA ASP A 109 6.89 -26.27 32.00
C ASP A 109 7.69 -27.22 31.07
N PRO A 110 9.01 -27.02 30.97
CA PRO A 110 9.95 -27.90 30.29
C PRO A 110 10.30 -29.11 31.17
N LYS A 111 10.35 -30.31 30.58
CA LYS A 111 11.03 -31.45 31.19
C LYS A 111 12.19 -31.93 30.33
N ASP A 112 13.30 -32.01 31.04
CA ASP A 112 14.65 -32.41 30.69
C ASP A 112 14.80 -33.95 30.61
N ASP A 113 15.98 -34.35 30.12
CA ASP A 113 16.70 -35.61 30.33
C ASP A 113 16.55 -36.79 29.34
N ASN A 114 17.62 -36.92 28.53
CA ASN A 114 18.47 -38.11 28.26
C ASN A 114 17.82 -39.34 27.57
N ASP A 115 18.45 -40.13 26.70
CA ASP A 115 19.87 -40.40 26.43
C ASP A 115 20.00 -41.09 25.03
N ALA A 116 21.24 -41.19 24.56
CA ALA A 116 21.77 -41.65 23.29
C ALA A 116 21.14 -42.91 22.61
N ASN A 117 21.09 -42.90 21.27
CA ASN A 117 21.96 -43.75 20.45
C ASN A 117 21.77 -43.62 18.92
N ASP A 118 22.93 -43.53 18.26
CA ASP A 118 23.35 -44.25 17.06
C ASP A 118 22.85 -43.84 15.66
N GLU A 119 23.83 -43.74 14.77
CA GLU A 119 23.72 -43.34 13.37
C GLU A 119 22.91 -44.38 12.58
N THR A 120 22.04 -43.93 11.66
CA THR A 120 22.10 -44.27 10.23
C THR A 120 20.83 -43.83 9.47
N SER A 121 21.06 -43.18 8.33
CA SER A 121 20.24 -43.25 7.11
C SER A 121 18.87 -42.52 7.02
N LYS A 122 18.85 -41.54 6.10
CA LYS A 122 17.71 -41.06 5.26
C LYS A 122 16.58 -40.26 5.95
N PRO A 123 16.36 -38.98 5.59
CA PRO A 123 15.06 -38.36 5.77
C PRO A 123 14.12 -38.88 4.67
N GLU A 124 13.32 -39.90 5.00
CA GLU A 124 12.12 -40.23 4.26
C GLU A 124 11.18 -39.01 4.22
N ARG A 125 10.72 -38.69 3.01
CA ARG A 125 9.75 -37.63 2.74
C ARG A 125 8.47 -37.86 3.57
N PRO A 126 7.86 -36.80 4.17
CA PRO A 126 6.55 -36.94 4.79
C PRO A 126 5.53 -37.39 3.74
N LYS A 127 4.97 -38.59 3.94
CA LYS A 127 3.92 -39.17 3.10
C LYS A 127 2.77 -38.18 2.99
N CYS A 128 2.46 -37.80 1.76
CA CYS A 128 1.39 -36.90 1.36
C CYS A 128 0.05 -37.44 1.89
N LYS A 129 -0.44 -36.89 3.01
CA LYS A 129 -1.83 -37.10 3.45
C LYS A 129 -2.71 -36.36 2.45
N LYS A 130 -3.49 -37.12 1.67
CA LYS A 130 -4.49 -36.62 0.72
C LYS A 130 -5.41 -35.63 1.44
N LYS A 131 -5.20 -34.33 1.26
CA LYS A 131 -6.09 -33.28 1.77
C LYS A 131 -7.43 -33.47 1.07
N LYS A 132 -8.48 -33.80 1.84
CA LYS A 132 -9.85 -33.84 1.35
C LYS A 132 -10.14 -32.48 0.72
N LYS A 133 -10.46 -32.44 -0.57
CA LYS A 133 -10.84 -31.20 -1.26
C LYS A 133 -12.07 -30.63 -0.54
N THR A 134 -11.94 -29.41 -0.02
CA THR A 134 -13.05 -28.69 0.62
C THR A 134 -14.09 -28.32 -0.44
N ALA A 135 -15.35 -28.08 -0.02
CA ALA A 135 -16.43 -27.70 -0.93
C ALA A 135 -16.05 -26.50 -1.83
N LEU A 136 -15.29 -25.56 -1.28
CA LEU A 136 -14.75 -24.40 -2.00
C LEU A 136 -13.85 -24.76 -3.18
N HIS A 137 -13.07 -25.85 -3.07
CA HIS A 137 -12.18 -26.29 -4.14
C HIS A 137 -12.96 -26.88 -5.33
N ILE A 138 -14.10 -27.52 -5.05
CA ILE A 138 -14.99 -28.08 -6.07
C ILE A 138 -15.70 -26.94 -6.83
N GLU A 139 -16.15 -25.93 -6.10
CA GLU A 139 -16.84 -24.78 -6.69
C GLU A 139 -15.90 -23.94 -7.58
N LEU A 140 -14.65 -23.76 -7.16
CA LEU A 140 -13.61 -23.12 -7.96
C LEU A 140 -13.31 -23.89 -9.25
N ASP A 141 -13.14 -25.21 -9.17
CA ASP A 141 -12.93 -26.08 -10.35
C ASP A 141 -14.10 -25.99 -11.35
N ASN A 142 -15.34 -25.85 -10.85
CA ASN A 142 -16.54 -25.69 -11.69
C ASN A 142 -16.61 -24.31 -12.36
N ALA A 143 -16.26 -23.25 -11.65
CA ALA A 143 -16.22 -21.90 -12.20
C ALA A 143 -15.20 -21.77 -13.34
N ILE A 144 -14.02 -22.39 -13.18
CA ILE A 144 -12.96 -22.40 -14.20
C ILE A 144 -13.43 -23.13 -15.48
N LYS A 145 -14.09 -24.29 -15.34
CA LYS A 145 -14.64 -25.03 -16.49
C LYS A 145 -15.70 -24.21 -17.24
N LYS A 146 -16.60 -23.55 -16.51
CA LYS A 146 -17.65 -22.72 -17.13
C LYS A 146 -17.09 -21.52 -17.88
N ALA A 147 -16.03 -20.89 -17.37
CA ALA A 147 -15.37 -19.79 -18.06
C ALA A 147 -14.72 -20.25 -19.39
N LEU A 148 -14.09 -21.43 -19.39
CA LEU A 148 -13.44 -22.01 -20.57
C LEU A 148 -14.43 -22.42 -21.67
N THR A 149 -15.64 -22.86 -21.32
CA THR A 149 -16.68 -23.21 -22.32
C THR A 149 -17.46 -22.02 -22.85
N SER A 150 -17.38 -20.84 -22.20
CA SER A 150 -18.11 -19.64 -22.61
C SER A 150 -17.39 -18.76 -23.64
N LYS A 151 -16.19 -19.16 -24.11
CA LYS A 151 -15.35 -18.37 -25.02
C LYS A 151 -15.12 -19.06 -26.37
N SER A 152 -16.21 -19.35 -27.09
CA SER A 152 -16.18 -19.44 -28.56
C SER A 152 -17.20 -18.47 -29.13
N PRO A 153 -16.81 -17.39 -29.83
CA PRO A 153 -17.76 -16.57 -30.58
C PRO A 153 -18.31 -17.36 -31.78
N PRO A 154 -19.58 -17.18 -32.15
CA PRO A 154 -20.10 -17.70 -33.42
C PRO A 154 -19.39 -16.98 -34.57
N ASN A 155 -18.79 -17.75 -35.48
CA ASN A 155 -18.38 -17.29 -36.80
C ASN A 155 -19.60 -16.65 -37.48
N THR A 156 -19.55 -15.34 -37.66
CA THR A 156 -20.49 -14.62 -38.52
C THR A 156 -19.92 -14.71 -39.93
N ASP A 157 -20.44 -15.68 -40.68
CA ASP A 157 -20.24 -15.85 -42.11
C ASP A 157 -20.91 -14.66 -42.83
N TYR A 158 -20.10 -13.69 -43.28
CA TYR A 158 -20.56 -12.68 -44.23
C TYR A 158 -20.36 -13.23 -45.64
N SER A 159 -21.43 -13.82 -46.19
CA SER A 159 -21.54 -14.06 -47.63
C SER A 159 -22.67 -13.21 -48.22
N ASP A 160 -22.26 -12.35 -49.15
CA ASP A 160 -22.95 -11.91 -50.37
C ASP A 160 -24.48 -11.86 -50.40
N THR A 161 -25.05 -10.68 -50.64
CA THR A 161 -25.60 -10.32 -51.96
C THR A 161 -26.16 -8.89 -51.95
N LEU A 162 -25.43 -7.94 -52.54
CA LEU A 162 -26.02 -6.72 -53.09
C LEU A 162 -26.35 -6.99 -54.56
N GLN A 163 -27.64 -7.14 -54.85
CA GLN A 163 -28.14 -7.20 -56.21
C GLN A 163 -29.55 -6.58 -56.24
N GLY A 164 -29.76 -5.56 -57.08
CA GLY A 164 -31.10 -5.12 -57.45
C GLY A 164 -31.22 -3.63 -57.73
N ASN A 165 -31.16 -3.29 -59.02
CA ASN A 165 -31.51 -2.00 -59.62
C ASN A 165 -32.96 -1.59 -59.36
#